data_AF-A0A947BNF9-F1
#
_entry.id   AF-A0A947BNF9-F1
#
_cell.length_a   1.000
_cell.length_b   1.000
_cell.length_c   1.000
_cell.angle_alpha   90.00
_cell.angle_beta   90.00
_cell.angle_gamma   90.00
#
_symmetry.space_group_name_H-M   'P 1'
#
loop_
_entity.id
_entity.type
_entity.pdbx_description
1 polymer ?
#
loop_
_entity_poly.entity_id
_entity_poly.type
_entity_poly.pdbx_seq_one_letter_code
_entity_poly.pdbx_strand_id
1 'polypeptide(L)' 'VEAIAFAWLARQTMNHRPGNLPAVTGAERAVILGAIHLPG' A
#
# COMPACT_ATOMS: atom_id res chain seq x y z
N VAL A 1 14.02 -5.84 -6.66
CA VAL A 1 12.72 -6.35 -6.14
C VAL A 1 11.99 -5.28 -5.33
N GLU A 2 12.65 -4.61 -4.39
CA GLU A 2 12.04 -3.60 -3.50
C GLU A 2 11.36 -2.42 -4.23
N ALA A 3 12.00 -1.87 -5.27
CA ALA A 3 11.40 -0.79 -6.07
C ALA A 3 10.05 -1.19 -6.71
N ILE A 4 9.93 -2.45 -7.16
CA ILE A 4 8.69 -2.98 -7.72
C ILE A 4 7.64 -3.16 -6.60
N ALA A 5 8.05 -3.48 -5.38
CA ALA A 5 7.14 -3.56 -4.23
C ALA A 5 6.53 -2.18 -3.92
N PHE A 6 7.32 -1.10 -3.96
CA PHE A 6 6.79 0.26 -3.81
C PHE A 6 5.86 0.67 -4.95
N ALA A 7 6.20 0.33 -6.21
CA ALA A 7 5.32 0.56 -7.35
C ALA A 7 3.99 -0.21 -7.21
N TRP A 8 4.04 -1.45 -6.70
CA TRP A 8 2.85 -2.24 -6.41
C TRP A 8 2.01 -1.62 -5.28
N LEU A 9 2.62 -1.10 -4.21
CA LEU A 9 1.90 -0.39 -3.15
C LEU A 9 1.18 0.85 -3.69
N ALA A 10 1.83 1.65 -4.54
CA ALA A 10 1.19 2.78 -5.19
C ALA A 10 -0.04 2.36 -6.02
N ARG A 11 0.07 1.25 -6.77
CA ARG A 11 -1.06 0.66 -7.49
C ARG A 11 -2.20 0.24 -6.54
N GLN A 12 -1.91 -0.37 -5.39
CA GLN A 12 -2.95 -0.74 -4.42
C GLN A 12 -3.67 0.50 -3.89
N THR A 13 -2.93 1.58 -3.59
CA THR A 13 -3.48 2.86 -3.12
C THR A 13 -4.40 3.50 -4.15
N MET A 14 -3.97 3.58 -5.42
CA MET A 14 -4.80 4.10 -6.50
C MET A 14 -6.08 3.30 -6.74
N ASN A 15 -6.07 2.00 -6.43
CA ASN A 15 -7.23 1.11 -6.59
C ASN A 15 -8.04 0.93 -5.29
N HIS A 16 -7.72 1.67 -4.22
CA HIS A 16 -8.32 1.54 -2.90
C HIS A 16 -8.32 0.09 -2.36
N ARG A 17 -7.20 -0.62 -2.55
CA ARG A 17 -7.02 -2.00 -2.09
C ARG A 17 -5.96 -2.08 -0.98
N PRO A 18 -6.06 -3.05 -0.06
CA PRO A 18 -5.09 -3.21 1.00
C PRO A 18 -3.66 -3.47 0.48
N GLY A 19 -2.68 -2.83 1.10
CA GLY A 19 -1.25 -3.00 0.80
C GLY A 19 -0.51 -3.86 1.81
N ASN A 20 -1.12 -4.18 2.95
CA ASN A 20 -0.54 -5.03 3.99
C ASN A 20 -1.23 -6.39 4.10
N LEU A 21 -0.54 -7.33 4.76
CA LEU A 21 -1.10 -8.58 5.24
C LEU A 21 -1.00 -8.59 6.78
N PRO A 22 -2.12 -8.58 7.53
CA PRO A 22 -2.13 -8.58 9.00
C PRO A 22 -1.24 -9.65 9.63
N ALA A 23 -1.29 -10.89 9.13
CA ALA A 23 -0.50 -12.00 9.64
C ALA A 23 1.02 -11.79 9.56
N VAL A 24 1.50 -10.91 8.68
CA VAL A 24 2.93 -10.57 8.52
C VAL A 24 3.29 -9.28 9.25
N THR A 25 2.37 -8.32 9.29
CA THR A 25 2.62 -6.97 9.84
C THR A 25 2.22 -6.79 11.30
N GLY A 26 1.41 -7.70 11.85
CA GLY A 26 0.82 -7.56 13.19
C GLY A 26 -0.29 -6.51 13.29
N ALA A 27 -0.72 -5.93 12.16
CA ALA A 27 -1.83 -4.97 12.15
C ALA A 27 -3.17 -5.65 12.50
N GLU A 28 -4.08 -4.93 13.14
CA GLU A 28 -5.41 -5.45 13.52
C GLU A 28 -6.27 -5.85 12.30
N ARG A 29 -6.06 -5.18 11.16
CA ARG A 29 -6.83 -5.40 9.92
C ARG A 29 -6.01 -5.06 8.67
N ALA A 30 -6.52 -5.49 7.52
CA ALA A 30 -5.98 -5.10 6.23
C ALA A 30 -6.32 -3.62 5.95
N VAL A 31 -5.34 -2.84 5.51
CA VAL A 31 -5.42 -1.39 5.28
C VAL A 31 -4.69 -0.99 3.99
N ILE A 32 -5.15 0.11 3.39
CA ILE A 32 -4.47 0.76 2.27
C ILE A 32 -3.21 1.47 2.82
N LEU A 33 -2.07 1.34 2.15
CA LEU A 33 -0.80 1.92 2.58
C LEU A 33 -0.35 3.05 1.65
N GLY A 34 -0.05 4.23 2.19
CA GLY A 34 0.44 5.39 1.42
C GLY A 34 -0.62 6.48 1.24
N ALA A 35 -0.26 7.55 0.53
CA ALA A 35 -1.12 8.71 0.29
C ALA A 35 -0.85 9.32 -1.10
N ILE A 36 -1.90 9.87 -1.72
CA ILE A 36 -1.80 10.56 -3.02
C ILE A 36 -1.44 12.02 -2.77
N HIS A 37 -0.29 12.43 -3.29
CA HIS A 37 0.15 13.83 -3.29
C HIS A 37 0.00 14.36 -4.72
N LEU A 38 -0.89 15.34 -4.91
CA LEU A 38 -1.09 15.95 -6.22
C LEU A 38 0.12 16.83 -6.57
N PRO A 39 0.52 16.89 -7.84
CA PRO A 39 1.53 17.86 -8.27
C PRO A 39 1.02 19.28 -8.00
N GLY A 40 1.94 20.14 -7.55
CA GLY A 40 1.70 21.58 -7.40
C GLY A 40 1.87 22.33 -8.71
#